data_AF-A0A9X3GUL4-F1
#
_entry.id   AF-A0A9X3GUL4-F1
#
_cell.length_a   1.000
_cell.length_b   1.000
_cell.length_c   1.000
_cell.angle_alpha   90.00
_cell.angle_beta   90.00
_cell.angle_gamma   90.00
#
_symmetry.space_group_name_H-M   'P 1'
#
loop_
_entity.id
_entity.type
_entity.pdbx_description
1 polymer ?
#
loop_
_entity_poly.entity_id
_entity_poly.type
_entity_poly.pdbx_seq_one_letter_code
_entity_poly.pdbx_strand_id
1 'polypeptide(L)' 'MLHDLSVRREARVAWAQDAERFLAKFVLTRDEADMVKNLDVAAMLAAGVSPLLTYGFWMTNAQERTRKAYLTRLGGPS' A
#
# COMPACT_ATOMS: atom_id res chain seq x y z
N MET A 1 7.69 7.05 -0.27
CA MET A 1 6.54 6.58 -1.07
C MET A 1 5.41 6.02 -0.21
N LEU A 2 5.48 4.81 0.39
CA LEU A 2 4.38 4.29 1.22
C LEU A 2 3.98 5.23 2.37
N HIS A 3 4.99 5.84 3.02
CA HIS A 3 4.78 6.91 4.00
C HIS A 3 3.97 8.08 3.41
N ASP A 4 4.33 8.58 2.22
CA ASP A 4 3.62 9.66 1.54
C ASP A 4 2.17 9.27 1.22
N LEU A 5 1.96 8.05 0.73
CA LEU A 5 0.63 7.51 0.46
C LEU A 5 -0.21 7.31 1.74
N SER A 6 0.43 7.29 2.92
CA SER A 6 -0.23 7.21 4.22
C SER A 6 -0.58 8.60 4.76
N VAL A 7 0.32 9.58 4.67
CA VAL A 7 0.16 10.85 5.41
C VAL A 7 -0.16 12.06 4.53
N ARG A 8 0.11 12.00 3.21
CA ARG A 8 0.00 13.17 2.31
C ARG A 8 -1.21 13.06 1.37
N ARG A 9 -2.13 14.02 1.45
CA ARG A 9 -3.35 14.04 0.62
C ARG A 9 -3.00 14.19 -0.86
N GLU A 10 -2.07 15.07 -1.17
CA GLU A 10 -1.60 15.35 -2.53
C GLU A 10 -0.96 14.13 -3.19
N ALA A 11 -0.25 13.30 -2.41
CA ALA A 11 0.30 12.04 -2.92
C ALA A 11 -0.82 11.05 -3.29
N ARG A 12 -1.85 10.94 -2.45
CA ARG A 12 -3.03 10.11 -2.74
C ARG A 12 -3.84 10.61 -3.93
N VAL A 13 -3.99 11.93 -4.08
CA VAL A 13 -4.67 12.51 -5.25
C VAL A 13 -3.90 12.19 -6.52
N ALA A 14 -2.58 12.39 -6.52
CA ALA A 14 -1.74 12.07 -7.68
C ALA A 14 -1.77 10.57 -8.01
N TRP A 15 -1.74 9.71 -7.00
CA TRP A 15 -1.90 8.25 -7.18
C TRP A 15 -3.27 7.92 -7.78
N ALA A 16 -4.36 8.41 -7.19
CA ALA A 16 -5.72 8.11 -7.67
C ALA A 16 -5.98 8.58 -9.11
N GLN A 17 -5.27 9.61 -9.56
CA GLN A 17 -5.34 10.08 -10.95
C GLN A 17 -4.57 9.17 -11.91
N ASP A 18 -3.34 8.79 -11.55
CA ASP A 18 -2.48 7.95 -12.38
C ASP A 18 -1.43 7.25 -11.51
N ALA A 19 -1.72 6.00 -11.16
CA ALA A 19 -0.86 5.19 -10.31
C ALA A 19 0.48 4.87 -10.97
N GLU A 20 0.47 4.58 -12.26
CA GLU A 20 1.70 4.22 -12.98
C GLU A 20 2.65 5.40 -13.05
N ARG A 21 2.13 6.58 -13.42
CA ARG A 21 2.91 7.82 -13.46
C ARG A 21 3.36 8.27 -12.08
N PHE A 22 2.57 8.04 -11.04
CA PHE A 22 2.99 8.33 -9.67
C PHE A 22 4.17 7.43 -9.26
N LEU A 23 4.07 6.12 -9.54
CA LEU A 23 5.08 5.14 -9.17
C LEU A 23 6.37 5.24 -10.00
N ALA A 24 6.29 5.69 -11.26
CA ALA A 24 7.44 5.92 -12.12
C ALA A 24 8.45 6.95 -11.59
N LYS A 25 8.08 7.73 -10.55
CA LYS A 25 8.99 8.65 -9.83
C LYS A 25 9.96 7.93 -8.89
N PHE A 26 9.74 6.64 -8.64
CA PHE A 26 10.52 5.82 -7.72
C PHE A 26 11.21 4.69 -8.48
N VAL A 27 12.38 4.26 -7.98
CA VAL A 27 13.11 3.12 -8.54
C VAL A 27 12.50 1.85 -7.94
N LEU A 28 11.42 1.37 -8.55
CA LEU A 28 10.73 0.14 -8.17
C LEU A 28 10.90 -0.91 -9.26
N THR A 29 11.07 -2.16 -8.85
CA THR A 29 10.83 -3.30 -9.71
C THR A 29 9.35 -3.39 -10.08
N ARG A 30 9.05 -4.17 -11.13
CA ARG A 30 7.66 -4.42 -11.53
C ARG A 30 6.85 -5.04 -10.38
N ASP A 31 7.45 -6.00 -9.67
CA ASP A 31 6.79 -6.71 -8.58
C ASP A 31 6.46 -5.76 -7.42
N GLU A 32 7.40 -4.89 -7.03
CA GLU A 32 7.16 -3.88 -5.99
C GLU A 32 6.05 -2.90 -6.40
N ALA A 33 6.04 -2.45 -7.66
CA ALA A 33 4.98 -1.58 -8.16
C ALA A 33 3.62 -2.29 -8.16
N ASP A 34 3.56 -3.57 -8.52
CA ASP A 34 2.35 -4.38 -8.53
C ASP A 34 1.83 -4.63 -7.10
N MET A 35 2.70 -4.85 -6.11
CA MET A 35 2.30 -4.92 -4.70
C MET A 35 1.59 -3.64 -4.25
N VAL A 36 2.13 -2.47 -4.63
CA VAL A 36 1.57 -1.17 -4.21
C VAL A 36 0.24 -0.89 -4.89
N LYS A 37 0.13 -1.13 -6.20
CA LYS A 37 -1.11 -0.94 -6.96
C LYS A 37 -2.25 -1.82 -6.44
N ASN A 38 -1.94 -3.06 -6.07
CA ASN A 38 -2.94 -4.03 -5.62
C ASN A 38 -3.15 -4.04 -4.10
N LEU A 39 -2.50 -3.12 -3.37
CA LEU A 39 -2.49 -3.08 -1.91
C LEU A 39 -2.13 -4.45 -1.30
N ASP A 40 -1.17 -5.16 -1.91
CA ASP A 40 -0.72 -6.47 -1.44
C ASP A 40 0.23 -6.34 -0.26
N VAL A 41 -0.34 -5.94 0.88
CA VAL A 41 0.39 -5.75 2.13
C VAL A 41 0.98 -7.06 2.67
N ALA A 42 0.44 -8.22 2.30
CA ALA A 42 1.03 -9.51 2.64
C ALA A 42 2.34 -9.74 1.87
N ALA A 43 2.33 -9.50 0.56
CA ALA A 43 3.54 -9.58 -0.25
C ALA A 43 4.59 -8.53 0.15
N MET A 44 4.17 -7.30 0.49
CA MET A 44 5.09 -6.28 1.02
C MET A 44 5.77 -6.73 2.30
N LEU A 45 5.03 -7.31 3.25
CA LEU A 45 5.59 -7.85 4.49
C LEU A 45 6.58 -8.97 4.20
N ALA A 46 6.23 -9.89 3.30
CA ALA A 46 7.13 -10.98 2.89
C ALA A 46 8.41 -10.48 2.23
N ALA A 47 8.35 -9.34 1.51
CA ALA A 47 9.49 -8.65 0.93
C ALA A 47 10.31 -7.80 1.94
N GLY A 48 9.94 -7.81 3.23
CA GLY A 48 10.68 -7.11 4.29
C GLY A 48 10.25 -5.66 4.53
N VAL A 49 9.14 -5.20 3.95
CA VAL A 49 8.59 -3.87 4.24
C VAL A 49 8.10 -3.81 5.70
N SER A 50 8.37 -2.70 6.37
CA SER A 50 7.99 -2.50 7.77
C SER A 50 6.49 -2.71 8.04
N PRO A 51 6.11 -3.52 9.05
CA PRO A 51 4.70 -3.74 9.42
C PRO A 51 3.92 -2.47 9.77
N LEU A 52 4.59 -1.45 10.33
CA LEU A 52 3.93 -0.18 10.64
C LEU A 52 3.64 0.62 9.37
N LEU A 53 4.53 0.56 8.38
CA LEU A 53 4.33 1.23 7.09
C LEU A 53 3.22 0.54 6.29
N THR A 54 3.20 -0.80 6.25
CA THR A 54 2.14 -1.54 5.54
C THR A 54 0.78 -1.33 6.21
N TYR A 55 0.72 -1.31 7.54
CA TYR A 55 -0.52 -1.04 8.27
C TYR A 55 -1.03 0.39 8.03
N GLY A 56 -0.17 1.41 8.15
CA GLY A 56 -0.57 2.80 7.89
C GLY A 56 -1.03 3.02 6.46
N PHE A 57 -0.34 2.39 5.51
CA PHE A 57 -0.69 2.42 4.10
C PHE A 57 -2.07 1.79 3.84
N TRP A 58 -2.33 0.60 4.39
CA TRP A 58 -3.61 -0.08 4.27
C TRP A 58 -4.76 0.73 4.86
N MET A 59 -4.62 1.17 6.11
CA MET A 59 -5.66 1.88 6.83
C MET A 59 -6.02 3.22 6.18
N THR A 60 -5.14 3.75 5.32
CA THR A 60 -5.39 4.97 4.56
C THR A 60 -6.06 4.71 3.21
N ASN A 61 -5.65 3.66 2.50
CA ASN A 61 -5.95 3.50 1.07
C ASN A 61 -6.91 2.35 0.74
N ALA A 62 -7.11 1.38 1.64
CA ALA A 62 -8.04 0.28 1.41
C ALA A 62 -9.50 0.78 1.31
N GLN A 63 -10.33 0.00 0.62
CA GLN A 63 -11.77 0.24 0.57
C GLN A 63 -12.41 0.01 1.95
N GLU A 64 -12.06 -1.12 2.59
CA GLU A 64 -12.45 -1.40 3.97
C GLU A 64 -11.27 -1.18 4.92
N ARG A 65 -11.35 -0.10 5.71
CA ARG A 65 -10.25 0.40 6.55
C ARG A 65 -10.43 -0.05 7.99
N THR A 66 -10.60 -1.35 8.20
CA THR A 66 -10.73 -1.94 9.53
C THR A 66 -9.51 -2.82 9.84
N ARG A 67 -9.15 -2.91 11.13
CA ARG A 67 -8.10 -3.84 11.58
C ARG A 67 -8.46 -5.28 11.20
N LYS A 68 -9.75 -5.63 11.27
CA LYS A 68 -10.24 -6.95 10.88
C LYS A 68 -9.95 -7.25 9.41
N ALA A 69 -10.35 -6.37 8.49
CA ALA A 69 -10.09 -6.52 7.06
C ALA A 69 -8.59 -6.59 6.74
N TYR A 70 -7.76 -5.79 7.44
CA TYR A 70 -6.30 -5.88 7.32
C TYR A 70 -5.79 -7.27 7.71
N LEU A 71 -6.20 -7.80 8.88
CA LEU A 71 -5.78 -9.13 9.33
C LEU A 71 -6.27 -10.23 8.37
N THR A 72 -7.50 -10.15 7.87
CA THR A 72 -8.00 -11.07 6.85
C THR A 72 -7.15 -11.02 5.58
N ARG A 73 -6.75 -9.83 5.12
CA ARG A 73 -5.86 -9.68 3.94
C ARG A 73 -4.49 -10.31 4.16
N LEU A 74 -4.02 -10.36 5.41
CA LEU A 74 -2.78 -11.04 5.80
C LEU A 74 -2.93 -12.56 5.98
N GLY A 75 -4.11 -13.11 5.74
CA GLY A 75 -4.40 -14.54 6.00
C GLY A 75 -4.75 -14.85 7.46
N GLY A 76 -5.02 -13.83 8.28
CA GLY A 76 -5.61 -13.98 9.61
C GLY A 76 -7.08 -14.40 9.56
N PRO A 77 -7.65 -14.88 10.67
CA PRO A 77 -9.03 -15.37 10.71
C PRO A 77 -10.04 -14.28 10.31
N SER A 78 -10.97 -14.65 9.42
CA SER A 78 -12.10 -13.83 8.94
C SER A 78 -13.25 -13.72 9.94
#